data_AF-A0A4Q6AH75-F1
#
_entry.id   AF-A0A4Q6AH75-F1
#
_cell.length_a   1.000
_cell.length_b   1.000
_cell.length_c   1.000
_cell.angle_alpha   90.00
_cell.angle_beta   90.00
_cell.angle_gamma   90.00
#
_symmetry.space_group_name_H-M   'P 1'
#
loop_
_entity.id
_entity.type
_entity.pdbx_description
1 polymer ?
#
loop_
_entity_poly.entity_id
_entity_poly.type
_entity_poly.pdbx_seq_one_letter_code
_entity_poly.pdbx_strand_id
1 'polypeptide(L)'
;MIKAIHEHMRASILNEINEKTKPLNSLGQIEELSLQIALIQGSLKPKISNPTLIVMAADHGIARSGVSPYPQSVTGAMVANFAGGGAAVNVFTKLLGWKLELINCGTVGG
;
A
#
# COMPACT_ATOMS: atom_id res chain seq x y z
N MET A 1 -17.92 2.64 6.92
CA MET A 1 -18.48 3.86 6.31
C MET A 1 -17.32 4.75 5.91
N ILE A 2 -17.24 5.16 4.63
CA ILE A 2 -16.20 6.07 4.14
C ILE A 2 -16.54 7.49 4.61
N LYS A 3 -15.59 8.20 5.20
CA LYS A 3 -15.73 9.60 5.61
C LYS A 3 -15.18 10.52 4.52
N ALA A 4 -15.75 11.72 4.42
CA ALA A 4 -15.19 12.77 3.57
C ALA A 4 -13.78 13.17 4.06
N ILE A 5 -12.95 13.62 3.13
CA ILE A 5 -11.62 14.17 3.41
C ILE A 5 -11.75 15.50 4.18
N HIS A 6 -10.76 15.83 5.03
CA HIS A 6 -10.75 17.05 5.84
C HIS A 6 -10.36 18.31 5.03
N GLU A 7 -11.10 18.61 3.96
CA GLU A 7 -10.74 19.67 3.01
C GLU A 7 -10.69 21.07 3.67
N HIS A 8 -11.50 21.29 4.71
CA HIS A 8 -11.47 22.50 5.52
C HIS A 8 -10.10 22.78 6.18
N MET A 9 -9.23 21.77 6.31
CA MET A 9 -7.87 21.90 6.85
C MET A 9 -6.80 22.20 5.79
N ARG A 10 -7.13 22.15 4.49
CA ARG A 10 -6.15 22.25 3.40
C ARG A 10 -5.22 23.47 3.55
N ALA A 11 -5.78 24.64 3.83
CA ALA A 11 -5.01 25.87 3.98
C ALA A 11 -4.00 25.78 5.13
N SER A 12 -4.41 25.28 6.30
CA SER A 12 -3.54 25.09 7.46
C SER A 12 -2.46 24.05 7.22
N ILE A 13 -2.78 22.94 6.53
CA ILE A 13 -1.81 21.91 6.18
C ILE A 13 -0.78 22.44 5.19
N LEU A 14 -1.20 23.18 4.15
CA LEU A 14 -0.30 23.80 3.19
C LEU A 14 0.63 24.81 3.86
N ASN A 15 0.13 25.61 4.81
CA ASN A 15 0.96 26.53 5.58
C ASN A 15 2.05 25.77 6.35
N GLU A 16 1.69 24.71 7.07
CA GLU A 16 2.64 23.88 7.84
C GLU A 16 3.72 23.23 6.94
N ILE A 17 3.34 22.79 5.73
CA ILE A 17 4.30 22.23 4.75
C ILE A 17 5.24 23.32 4.20
N ASN A 18 4.71 24.51 3.91
CA ASN A 18 5.49 25.62 3.35
C ASN A 18 6.45 26.25 4.37
N GLU A 19 6.12 26.23 5.66
CA GLU A 19 6.97 26.76 6.74
C GLU A 19 8.13 25.83 7.14
N LYS A 20 8.23 24.63 6.56
CA LYS A 20 9.41 23.77 6.76
C LYS A 20 10.65 24.44 6.18
N THR A 21 11.82 24.14 6.76
CA THR A 21 13.13 24.67 6.33
C THR A 21 13.55 24.10 4.98
N LYS A 22 12.88 24.56 3.91
CA LYS A 22 13.06 24.18 2.52
C LYS A 22 12.58 25.32 1.61
N PRO A 23 13.13 25.49 0.40
CA PRO A 23 12.48 26.34 -0.60
C PRO A 23 11.08 25.82 -0.93
N LEU A 24 10.18 26.73 -1.31
CA LEU A 24 8.83 26.34 -1.72
C LEU A 24 8.89 25.35 -2.89
N ASN A 25 8.10 24.28 -2.79
CA ASN A 25 7.99 23.21 -3.78
C ASN A 25 9.27 22.38 -4.03
N SER A 26 10.32 22.53 -3.23
CA SER A 26 11.60 21.85 -3.50
C SER A 26 11.58 20.34 -3.29
N LEU A 27 10.59 19.79 -2.58
CA LEU A 27 10.47 18.35 -2.34
C LEU A 27 9.52 17.64 -3.33
N GLY A 28 8.95 18.38 -4.29
CA GLY A 28 8.09 17.84 -5.34
C GLY A 28 6.95 16.97 -4.80
N GLN A 29 6.88 15.72 -5.27
CA GLN A 29 5.83 14.75 -4.92
C GLN A 29 5.71 14.47 -3.41
N ILE A 30 6.77 14.69 -2.63
CA ILE A 30 6.71 14.51 -1.17
C ILE A 30 5.77 15.54 -0.52
N GLU A 31 5.69 16.76 -1.06
CA GLU A 31 4.79 17.80 -0.54
C GLU A 31 3.32 17.45 -0.82
N GLU A 32 3.05 16.98 -2.04
CA GLU A 32 1.73 16.51 -2.47
C GLU A 32 1.26 15.31 -1.63
N LEU A 33 2.14 14.32 -1.43
CA LEU A 33 1.85 13.15 -0.61
C LEU A 33 1.62 13.53 0.86
N SER A 34 2.41 14.45 1.40
CA SER A 34 2.25 14.95 2.77
C SER A 34 0.89 15.61 2.98
N LEU A 35 0.47 16.45 2.02
CA LEU A 35 -0.86 17.07 2.02
C LEU A 35 -1.96 16.00 1.97
N GLN A 36 -1.86 15.02 1.08
CA GLN A 36 -2.84 13.95 0.95
C GLN A 36 -3.00 13.16 2.24
N ILE A 37 -1.90 12.73 2.87
CA ILE A 37 -1.94 11.96 4.13
C ILE A 37 -2.52 12.82 5.25
N ALA A 38 -2.10 14.07 5.39
CA ALA A 38 -2.61 15.00 6.39
C ALA A 38 -4.13 15.24 6.24
N LEU A 39 -4.63 15.36 5.02
CA LEU A 39 -6.05 15.51 4.70
C LEU A 39 -6.86 14.24 5.01
N ILE A 40 -6.32 13.06 4.69
CA ILE A 40 -6.94 11.76 5.04
C ILE A 40 -7.01 11.60 6.56
N GLN A 41 -5.94 11.94 7.28
CA GLN A 41 -5.86 11.78 8.73
C GLN A 41 -6.49 12.93 9.52
N GLY A 42 -6.77 14.08 8.89
CA GLY A 42 -7.28 15.27 9.57
C GLY A 42 -6.28 15.84 10.58
N SER A 43 -4.98 15.86 10.24
CA SER A 43 -3.91 16.20 11.18
C SER A 43 -2.82 17.04 10.52
N LEU A 44 -2.34 18.08 11.23
CA LEU A 44 -1.13 18.84 10.86
C LEU A 44 0.15 18.05 11.14
N LYS A 45 0.07 16.98 11.93
CA LYS A 45 1.17 16.09 12.26
C LYS A 45 0.76 14.66 11.93
N PRO A 46 0.57 14.32 10.64
CA PRO A 46 0.17 12.98 10.25
C PRO A 46 1.21 11.95 10.71
N LYS A 47 0.75 10.77 11.10
CA LYS A 47 1.59 9.65 11.52
C LYS A 47 1.12 8.38 10.85
N ILE A 48 2.05 7.65 10.23
CA ILE A 48 1.79 6.28 9.76
C ILE A 48 2.11 5.36 10.94
N SER A 49 1.12 4.60 11.40
CA SER A 49 1.26 3.70 12.55
C SER A 49 0.78 2.31 12.16
N ASN A 50 1.58 1.29 12.49
CA ASN A 50 1.35 -0.11 12.13
C ASN A 50 0.93 -0.32 10.66
N PRO A 51 1.70 0.20 9.68
CA PRO A 51 1.41 -0.03 8.27
C PRO A 51 1.39 -1.54 7.97
N THR A 52 0.37 -1.95 7.23
CA THR A 52 0.14 -3.35 6.84
C THR A 52 0.01 -3.43 5.34
N LEU A 53 0.80 -4.30 4.73
CA LEU A 53 0.68 -4.67 3.33
C LEU A 53 -0.20 -5.92 3.25
N ILE A 54 -1.30 -5.82 2.51
CA ILE A 54 -2.25 -6.93 2.32
C ILE A 54 -2.10 -7.46 0.89
N VAL A 55 -1.80 -8.74 0.75
CA VAL A 55 -1.80 -9.45 -0.54
C VAL A 55 -3.07 -10.26 -0.65
N MET A 56 -3.93 -9.91 -1.61
CA MET A 56 -5.15 -10.65 -1.93
C MET A 56 -4.83 -11.63 -3.07
N ALA A 57 -4.80 -12.93 -2.78
CA ALA A 57 -4.48 -13.96 -3.76
C ALA A 57 -5.75 -14.64 -4.26
N ALA A 58 -5.94 -14.70 -5.58
CA ALA A 58 -7.04 -15.41 -6.22
C ALA A 58 -6.63 -15.91 -7.60
N ASP A 59 -7.27 -16.98 -8.03
CA ASP A 59 -7.14 -17.50 -9.38
C ASP A 59 -8.29 -17.05 -10.28
N HIS A 60 -8.01 -16.93 -11.58
CA HIS A 60 -9.00 -16.60 -12.58
C HIS A 60 -9.24 -17.78 -13.52
N GLY A 61 -10.50 -18.19 -13.71
CA GLY A 61 -10.86 -19.35 -14.54
C GLY A 61 -10.39 -19.25 -15.99
N ILE A 62 -10.26 -18.02 -16.52
CA ILE A 62 -9.75 -17.77 -17.88
C ILE A 62 -8.30 -18.25 -18.09
N ALA A 63 -7.52 -18.41 -17.01
CA ALA A 63 -6.13 -18.88 -17.08
C ALA A 63 -6.00 -20.24 -17.80
N ARG A 64 -7.04 -21.10 -17.74
CA ARG A 64 -7.09 -22.37 -18.47
C ARG A 64 -7.09 -22.23 -20.00
N SER A 65 -7.35 -21.03 -20.51
CA SER A 65 -7.36 -20.73 -21.95
C SER A 65 -5.98 -20.31 -22.48
N GLY A 66 -4.92 -20.43 -21.67
CA GLY A 66 -3.55 -20.11 -22.09
C GLY A 66 -3.25 -18.61 -22.21
N VAL A 67 -4.07 -17.76 -21.60
CA VAL A 67 -3.88 -16.28 -21.62
C VAL A 67 -2.79 -15.78 -20.68
N SER A 68 -2.26 -16.67 -19.83
CA SER A 68 -1.20 -16.40 -18.86
C SER A 68 0.11 -17.04 -19.32
N PRO A 69 1.27 -16.36 -19.17
CA PRO A 69 2.59 -16.97 -19.42
C PRO A 69 2.96 -18.05 -18.38
N TYR A 70 2.22 -18.13 -17.26
CA TYR A 70 2.44 -19.09 -16.19
C TYR A 70 1.22 -20.00 -15.99
N PRO A 71 1.41 -21.28 -15.63
CA PRO A 71 0.29 -22.15 -15.30
C PRO A 71 -0.42 -21.68 -14.02
N GLN A 72 -1.71 -21.99 -13.92
CA GLN A 72 -2.57 -21.57 -12.82
C GLN A 72 -2.04 -22.01 -11.43
N SER A 73 -1.33 -23.13 -11.35
CA SER A 73 -0.70 -23.62 -10.12
C SER A 73 0.35 -22.67 -9.51
N VAL A 74 0.88 -21.72 -10.29
CA VAL A 74 1.89 -20.75 -9.80
C VAL A 74 1.30 -19.83 -8.74
N THR A 75 -0.01 -19.54 -8.77
CA THR A 75 -0.67 -18.73 -7.74
C THR A 75 -0.49 -19.36 -6.36
N GLY A 76 -0.80 -20.66 -6.22
CA GLY A 76 -0.61 -21.41 -4.98
C GLY A 76 0.86 -21.51 -4.57
N ALA A 77 1.78 -21.72 -5.51
CA ALA A 77 3.22 -21.74 -5.24
C ALA A 77 3.71 -20.39 -4.70
N MET A 78 3.21 -19.27 -5.23
CA MET A 78 3.56 -17.93 -4.75
C MET A 78 2.94 -17.62 -3.39
N VAL A 79 1.71 -18.06 -3.13
CA VAL A 79 1.09 -17.98 -1.79
C VAL A 79 1.96 -18.69 -0.75
N ALA A 80 2.41 -19.92 -1.05
CA ALA A 80 3.34 -20.65 -0.18
C ALA A 80 4.68 -19.90 -0.02
N ASN A 81 5.21 -19.31 -1.09
CA ASN A 81 6.44 -18.50 -1.04
C ASN A 81 6.29 -17.24 -0.17
N PHE A 82 5.15 -16.53 -0.27
CA PHE A 82 4.82 -15.38 0.57
C PHE A 82 4.74 -15.77 2.04
N ALA A 83 4.06 -16.88 2.36
CA ALA A 83 3.97 -17.40 3.72
C ALA A 83 5.33 -17.85 4.27
N GLY A 84 6.19 -18.42 3.41
CA GLY A 84 7.55 -18.84 3.73
C GLY A 84 8.57 -17.71 3.85
N GLY A 85 8.21 -16.46 3.53
CA GLY A 85 9.13 -15.33 3.63
C GLY A 85 10.08 -15.16 2.44
N GLY A 86 9.88 -15.90 1.35
CA GLY A 86 10.86 -16.02 0.25
C GLY A 86 10.62 -15.09 -0.94
N ALA A 87 9.59 -14.23 -0.91
CA ALA A 87 9.31 -13.31 -2.00
C ALA A 87 9.84 -11.89 -1.75
N ALA A 88 9.93 -11.10 -2.81
CA ALA A 88 10.37 -9.70 -2.73
C ALA A 88 9.53 -8.87 -1.73
N VAL A 89 8.21 -9.10 -1.68
CA VAL A 89 7.32 -8.42 -0.72
C VAL A 89 7.70 -8.69 0.74
N ASN A 90 8.22 -9.88 1.05
CA ASN A 90 8.71 -10.22 2.39
C ASN A 90 9.97 -9.41 2.72
N VAL A 91 10.87 -9.22 1.75
CA VAL A 91 12.08 -8.40 1.93
C VAL A 91 11.70 -6.95 2.22
N PHE A 92 10.79 -6.36 1.44
CA PHE A 92 10.35 -4.98 1.65
C PHE A 92 9.64 -4.78 2.99
N THR A 93 8.69 -5.65 3.32
CA THR A 93 7.96 -5.56 4.60
C THR A 93 8.89 -5.75 5.79
N LYS A 94 9.86 -6.66 5.72
CA LYS A 94 10.89 -6.81 6.75
C LYS A 94 11.78 -5.59 6.88
N LEU A 95 12.27 -5.04 5.76
CA LEU A 95 13.14 -3.85 5.73
C LEU A 95 12.43 -2.63 6.34
N LEU A 96 11.14 -2.46 6.05
CA LEU A 96 10.34 -1.34 6.51
C LEU A 96 9.70 -1.57 7.89
N GLY A 97 9.77 -2.79 8.43
CA GLY A 97 9.08 -3.18 9.67
C GLY A 97 7.55 -3.21 9.55
N TRP A 98 7.03 -3.46 8.35
CA TRP A 98 5.60 -3.48 8.06
C TRP A 98 5.04 -4.89 8.24
N LYS A 99 3.77 -5.00 8.68
CA LYS A 99 3.08 -6.29 8.71
C LYS A 99 2.75 -6.73 7.28
N LEU A 100 2.93 -8.01 6.97
CA LEU A 100 2.41 -8.64 5.77
C LEU A 100 1.20 -9.50 6.14
N GLU A 101 0.07 -9.28 5.48
CA GLU A 101 -1.11 -10.14 5.56
C GLU A 101 -1.39 -10.76 4.19
N LEU A 102 -1.61 -12.07 4.18
CA LEU A 102 -1.96 -12.82 2.98
C LEU A 102 -3.39 -13.30 3.11
N ILE A 103 -4.24 -12.90 2.18
CA ILE A 103 -5.66 -13.22 2.18
C ILE A 103 -5.97 -14.05 0.94
N ASN A 104 -6.38 -15.29 1.15
CA ASN A 104 -6.92 -16.10 0.07
C ASN A 104 -8.34 -15.61 -0.26
N CYS A 105 -8.54 -15.20 -1.51
CA CYS A 105 -9.79 -14.71 -2.05
C CYS A 105 -10.39 -15.64 -3.12
N GLY A 106 -9.77 -16.81 -3.37
CA GLY A 106 -10.24 -17.79 -4.34
C GLY A 106 -9.13 -18.44 -5.15
N THR A 107 -8.06 -18.91 -4.51
CA THR A 107 -7.05 -19.76 -5.17
C THR A 107 -7.62 -21.15 -5.47
N VAL A 108 -7.18 -21.74 -6.58
CA VAL A 108 -7.49 -23.15 -6.87
C VAL A 108 -6.70 -24.02 -5.91
N GLY A 109 -7.41 -24.85 -5.14
CA GLY A 109 -6.79 -25.79 -4.19
C GLY A 109 -6.77 -25.31 -2.73
N GLY A 110 -7.26 -24.10 -2.44
CA GLY A 110 -7.42 -23.56 -1.07
C GLY A 110 -6.32 -22.61 -0.63
#